data_AF-A0A849QVI8-F1
#
_entry.id   AF-A0A849QVI8-F1
#
_cell.length_a   1.000
_cell.length_b   1.000
_cell.length_c   1.000
_cell.angle_alpha   90.00
_cell.angle_beta   90.00
_cell.angle_gamma   90.00
#
_symmetry.space_group_name_H-M   'P 1'
#
loop_
_entity.id
_entity.type
_entity.pdbx_description
1 polymer ?
#
loop_
_entity_poly.entity_id
_entity_poly.type
_entity_poly.pdbx_seq_one_letter_code
_entity_poly.pdbx_strand_id
1 'polypeptide(L)'
;MWFILDFVAIGPGLPPSAGMPEWYVPGCGSRMENGTLIEVRSVAEHFELIGDRIIDESPSCFPAVSQYCGYANCRRTGSDDQYLIASWYFDDSKKFSRAEVDLYQYLEERGRVSTVELNISEDLKRLGKEREYTPDKFNVTGYESETTSGYFLVYKNPFGRNMDEFFIVYYGSMGSVDLPNQTPFLKELIADGYYLNVPGTVGSL
;
A
#
# COMPACT_ATOMS: atom_id res chain seq x y z
N MET A 1 29.42 15.09 -1.70
CA MET A 1 28.48 14.97 -2.84
C MET A 1 27.25 14.30 -2.28
N TRP A 2 26.19 15.08 -2.05
CA TRP A 2 24.95 14.62 -1.40
C TRP A 2 24.01 14.10 -2.48
N PHE A 3 23.40 12.93 -2.29
CA PHE A 3 22.21 12.52 -3.04
C PHE A 3 21.01 12.78 -2.15
N ILE A 4 20.46 13.99 -2.24
CA ILE A 4 19.04 14.19 -1.99
C ILE A 4 18.37 13.62 -3.24
N LEU A 5 17.48 12.64 -3.09
CA LEU A 5 16.58 12.24 -4.16
C LEU A 5 15.57 13.38 -4.34
N ASP A 6 16.04 14.45 -4.97
CA ASP A 6 15.20 15.45 -5.60
C ASP A 6 14.49 14.74 -6.75
N PHE A 7 13.24 14.34 -6.55
CA PHE A 7 12.32 13.96 -7.62
C PHE A 7 11.88 15.22 -8.39
N VAL A 8 12.85 15.91 -8.97
CA VAL A 8 12.63 16.72 -10.16
C VAL A 8 12.55 15.71 -11.31
N ALA A 9 11.44 15.76 -12.05
CA ALA A 9 11.05 14.80 -13.09
C ALA A 9 12.00 14.80 -14.31
N ILE A 10 13.23 14.30 -14.15
CA ILE A 10 14.12 13.74 -15.18
C ILE A 10 15.01 12.69 -14.48
N GLY A 11 14.50 11.46 -14.27
CA GLY A 11 15.18 10.36 -13.55
C GLY A 11 15.26 9.05 -14.36
N PRO A 12 16.03 8.04 -13.90
CA PRO A 12 16.15 6.75 -14.58
C PRO A 12 14.75 6.12 -14.66
N GLY A 13 14.47 5.27 -15.65
CA GLY A 13 13.15 4.62 -15.77
C GLY A 13 12.70 3.89 -14.49
N LEU A 14 11.47 3.36 -14.48
CA LEU A 14 10.99 2.59 -13.33
C LEU A 14 11.98 1.53 -12.86
N PRO A 15 11.93 1.18 -11.57
CA PRO A 15 12.64 -0.01 -11.11
C PRO A 15 12.22 -1.24 -11.93
N PRO A 16 13.09 -2.26 -12.01
CA PRO A 16 12.69 -3.59 -12.49
C PRO A 16 11.49 -4.14 -11.71
N SER A 17 10.76 -5.11 -12.28
CA SER A 17 9.56 -5.70 -11.67
C SER A 17 9.73 -6.12 -10.20
N ALA A 18 10.92 -6.62 -9.82
CA ALA A 18 11.24 -7.02 -8.45
C ALA A 18 11.24 -5.85 -7.43
N GLY A 19 11.56 -4.63 -7.87
CA GLY A 19 11.55 -3.43 -7.02
C GLY A 19 10.22 -2.68 -7.02
N MET A 20 9.23 -3.11 -7.81
CA MET A 20 7.92 -2.44 -7.87
C MET A 20 7.12 -2.49 -6.57
N PRO A 21 7.11 -3.59 -5.79
CA PRO A 21 6.38 -3.62 -4.51
C PRO A 21 6.80 -2.52 -3.53
N GLU A 22 8.07 -2.08 -3.59
CA GLU A 22 8.62 -1.03 -2.75
C GLU A 22 7.95 0.34 -2.94
N TRP A 23 7.18 0.53 -4.02
CA TRP A 23 6.44 1.76 -4.27
C TRP A 23 5.31 2.01 -3.27
N TYR A 24 4.68 0.93 -2.80
CA TYR A 24 3.55 0.98 -1.86
C TYR A 24 3.90 0.42 -0.48
N VAL A 25 5.06 -0.24 -0.33
CA VAL A 25 5.53 -0.79 0.94
C VAL A 25 6.57 0.15 1.57
N PRO A 26 6.25 0.83 2.69
CA PRO A 26 7.16 1.77 3.31
C PRO A 26 8.44 1.08 3.80
N GLY A 27 9.58 1.74 3.62
CA GLY A 27 10.89 1.27 4.07
C GLY A 27 11.50 2.22 5.10
N CYS A 28 12.50 1.75 5.86
CA CYS A 28 13.23 2.60 6.79
C CYS A 28 14.07 3.61 6.02
N GLY A 29 13.85 4.90 6.29
CA GLY A 29 14.71 5.98 5.83
C GLY A 29 15.95 6.10 6.71
N SER A 30 16.93 6.87 6.25
CA SER A 30 18.05 7.28 7.11
C SER A 30 18.40 8.74 6.85
N ARG A 31 18.74 9.46 7.93
CA ARG A 31 19.11 10.87 7.89
C ARG A 31 20.36 11.11 8.71
N MET A 32 21.25 11.93 8.19
CA MET A 32 22.40 12.44 8.94
C MET A 32 21.95 13.61 9.84
N GLU A 33 22.15 13.49 11.15
CA GLU A 33 21.94 14.58 12.12
C GLU A 33 23.15 14.70 13.04
N ASN A 34 23.77 15.88 13.07
CA ASN A 34 24.97 16.16 13.86
C ASN A 34 26.11 15.13 13.69
N GLY A 35 26.27 14.58 12.48
CA GLY A 35 27.28 13.56 12.17
C GLY A 35 26.92 12.13 12.58
N THR A 36 25.71 11.91 13.08
CA THR A 36 25.16 10.58 13.41
C THR A 36 24.13 10.17 12.37
N LEU A 37 24.16 8.92 11.93
CA LEU A 37 23.11 8.34 11.09
C LEU A 37 21.93 7.98 11.99
N ILE A 38 20.80 8.65 11.78
CA ILE A 38 19.54 8.38 12.46
C ILE A 38 18.63 7.62 11.50
N GLU A 39 18.14 6.47 11.94
CA GLU A 39 17.08 5.75 11.24
C GLU A 39 15.75 6.47 11.40
N VAL A 40 15.09 6.77 10.27
CA VAL A 40 13.77 7.38 10.23
C VAL A 40 12.76 6.29 9.93
N ARG A 41 11.99 5.93 10.96
CA ARG A 41 11.00 4.85 10.92
C ARG A 41 9.56 5.34 10.81
N SER A 42 9.34 6.64 10.68
CA SER A 42 8.00 7.22 10.55
C SER A 42 7.36 6.85 9.22
N VAL A 43 6.11 6.40 9.27
CA VAL A 43 5.22 6.15 8.13
C VAL A 43 3.98 6.98 8.35
N ALA A 44 3.54 7.73 7.34
CA ALA A 44 2.53 8.77 7.51
C ALA A 44 2.83 9.67 8.74
N GLU A 45 1.82 10.34 9.28
CA GLU A 45 1.98 11.25 10.43
C GLU A 45 2.01 10.49 11.76
N HIS A 46 1.23 9.40 11.87
CA HIS A 46 0.98 8.72 13.14
C HIS A 46 1.46 7.27 13.23
N PHE A 47 2.35 6.81 12.33
CA PHE A 47 2.83 5.43 12.35
C PHE A 47 4.35 5.31 12.39
N GLU A 48 4.80 4.19 12.94
CA GLU A 48 6.20 3.79 13.00
C GLU A 48 6.37 2.36 12.47
N LEU A 49 7.39 2.12 11.65
CA LEU A 49 7.75 0.78 11.18
C LEU A 49 8.17 -0.14 12.34
N ILE A 50 7.67 -1.36 12.28
CA ILE A 50 8.08 -2.47 13.13
C ILE A 50 9.08 -3.31 12.32
N GLY A 51 10.36 -3.00 12.48
CA GLY A 51 11.44 -3.64 11.72
C GLY A 51 11.55 -3.11 10.29
N ASP A 52 12.29 -3.84 9.46
CA ASP A 52 12.45 -3.53 8.04
C ASP A 52 11.31 -4.12 7.21
N ARG A 53 11.08 -3.55 6.03
CA ARG A 53 10.18 -4.15 5.04
C ARG A 53 10.75 -5.46 4.52
N ILE A 54 9.86 -6.39 4.21
CA ILE A 54 10.17 -7.70 3.65
C ILE A 54 9.78 -7.68 2.17
N ILE A 55 10.70 -8.10 1.31
CA ILE A 55 10.56 -8.11 -0.16
C ILE A 55 10.72 -9.55 -0.65
N ASP A 56 10.05 -9.88 -1.75
CA ASP A 56 9.99 -11.21 -2.37
C ASP A 56 9.29 -12.29 -1.50
N GLU A 57 8.57 -11.86 -0.47
CA GLU A 57 7.74 -12.73 0.37
C GLU A 57 6.35 -12.11 0.60
N SER A 58 5.33 -12.96 0.57
CA SER A 58 3.97 -12.57 0.93
C SER A 58 3.77 -12.68 2.44
N PRO A 59 2.98 -11.77 3.05
CA PRO A 59 2.63 -11.90 4.47
C PRO A 59 1.88 -13.22 4.72
N SER A 60 2.15 -13.86 5.87
CA SER A 60 1.67 -15.21 6.17
C SER A 60 0.14 -15.37 6.23
N CYS A 61 -0.60 -14.27 6.37
CA CYS A 61 -2.06 -14.25 6.34
C CYS A 61 -2.66 -14.30 4.93
N PHE A 62 -1.86 -14.17 3.86
CA PHE A 62 -2.31 -14.16 2.48
C PHE A 62 -1.54 -15.15 1.59
N PRO A 63 -2.17 -15.67 0.53
CA PRO A 63 -1.50 -16.53 -0.43
C PRO A 63 -0.49 -15.75 -1.27
N ALA A 64 0.58 -16.43 -1.71
CA ALA A 64 1.52 -15.87 -2.68
C ALA A 64 0.90 -15.86 -4.08
N VAL A 65 0.22 -14.76 -4.42
CA VAL A 65 -0.47 -14.58 -5.72
C VAL A 65 0.40 -13.92 -6.78
N SER A 66 1.54 -13.33 -6.39
CA SER A 66 2.56 -12.80 -7.31
C SER A 66 3.95 -13.25 -6.90
N GLN A 67 4.84 -13.38 -7.89
CA GLN A 67 6.28 -13.54 -7.69
C GLN A 67 6.95 -12.23 -7.24
N TYR A 68 6.29 -11.08 -7.46
CA TYR A 68 6.76 -9.76 -7.03
C TYR A 68 5.85 -9.26 -5.93
N CYS A 69 6.30 -9.39 -4.68
CA CYS A 69 5.52 -8.96 -3.54
C CYS A 69 6.41 -8.45 -2.41
N GLY A 70 5.80 -7.77 -1.46
CA GLY A 70 6.47 -7.34 -0.24
C GLY A 70 5.47 -6.78 0.76
N TYR A 71 5.91 -6.64 1.99
CA TYR A 71 5.10 -6.07 3.05
C TYR A 71 5.93 -5.39 4.14
N ALA A 72 5.28 -4.54 4.91
CA ALA A 72 5.82 -3.90 6.09
C ALA A 72 4.78 -3.94 7.20
N ASN A 73 5.26 -4.09 8.43
CA ASN A 73 4.43 -3.93 9.62
C ASN A 73 4.68 -2.55 10.21
N CYS A 74 3.63 -1.89 10.67
CA CYS A 74 3.74 -0.64 11.41
C CYS A 74 2.84 -0.66 12.65
N ARG A 75 3.17 0.19 13.62
CA ARG A 75 2.34 0.47 14.78
C ARG A 75 1.87 1.90 14.74
N ARG A 76 0.71 2.16 15.32
CA ARG A 76 0.23 3.53 15.51
C ARG A 76 0.86 4.12 16.77
N THR A 77 1.40 5.33 16.67
CA THR A 77 2.03 6.03 17.79
C THR A 77 1.02 6.24 18.92
N GLY A 78 1.41 5.86 20.15
CA GLY A 78 0.54 5.96 21.33
C GLY A 78 -0.58 4.92 21.39
N SER A 79 -0.49 3.83 20.61
CA SER A 79 -1.38 2.68 20.67
C SER A 79 -0.62 1.36 20.59
N ASP A 80 -1.27 0.28 21.01
CA ASP A 80 -0.82 -1.10 20.80
C ASP A 80 -1.30 -1.67 19.46
N ASP A 81 -2.08 -0.90 18.68
CA ASP A 81 -2.59 -1.32 17.37
C ASP A 81 -1.43 -1.51 16.37
N GLN A 82 -1.43 -2.69 15.73
CA GLN A 82 -0.49 -3.04 14.66
C GLN A 82 -1.21 -3.14 13.32
N TYR A 83 -0.48 -2.79 12.28
CA TYR A 83 -0.95 -2.67 10.92
C TYR A 83 0.01 -3.35 9.95
N LEU A 84 -0.54 -3.83 8.85
CA LEU A 84 0.14 -4.50 7.76
C LEU A 84 -0.14 -3.72 6.47
N ILE A 85 0.94 -3.40 5.76
CA ILE A 85 0.90 -2.83 4.41
C ILE A 85 1.57 -3.85 3.50
N ALA A 86 0.84 -4.38 2.51
CA ALA A 86 1.36 -5.37 1.58
C ALA A 86 1.08 -4.97 0.14
N SER A 87 1.96 -5.35 -0.78
CA SER A 87 1.86 -5.04 -2.20
C SER A 87 2.23 -6.26 -3.03
N TRP A 88 1.43 -6.54 -4.07
CA TRP A 88 1.70 -7.54 -5.10
C TRP A 88 1.69 -6.85 -6.47
N TYR A 89 2.76 -7.00 -7.24
CA TYR A 89 2.93 -6.39 -8.55
C TYR A 89 2.78 -7.41 -9.68
N PHE A 90 2.22 -6.98 -10.82
CA PHE A 90 2.09 -7.79 -12.03
C PHE A 90 2.41 -6.95 -13.28
N ASP A 91 3.21 -7.54 -14.16
CA ASP A 91 3.56 -7.01 -15.48
C ASP A 91 2.87 -7.77 -16.64
N ASP A 92 1.92 -8.65 -16.29
CA ASP A 92 1.15 -9.48 -17.22
C ASP A 92 -0.32 -9.47 -16.81
N SER A 93 -1.17 -8.93 -17.68
CA SER A 93 -2.61 -8.79 -17.43
C SER A 93 -3.35 -10.11 -17.20
N LYS A 94 -2.89 -11.24 -17.78
CA LYS A 94 -3.50 -12.56 -17.56
C LYS A 94 -3.14 -13.11 -16.19
N LYS A 95 -1.88 -12.97 -15.77
CA LYS A 95 -1.44 -13.34 -14.42
C LYS A 95 -2.18 -12.52 -13.37
N PHE A 96 -2.29 -11.21 -13.61
CA PHE A 96 -3.03 -10.30 -12.76
C PHE A 96 -4.51 -10.69 -12.64
N SER A 97 -5.20 -10.91 -13.77
CA SER A 97 -6.63 -11.29 -13.76
C SER A 97 -6.87 -12.61 -13.01
N ARG A 98 -5.95 -13.57 -13.14
CA ARG A 98 -6.00 -14.82 -12.38
C ARG A 98 -5.77 -14.60 -10.88
N ALA A 99 -4.83 -13.74 -10.52
CA ALA A 99 -4.55 -13.39 -9.14
C ALA A 99 -5.73 -12.67 -8.45
N GLU A 100 -6.44 -11.78 -9.16
CA GLU A 100 -7.69 -11.16 -8.64
C GLU A 100 -8.71 -12.25 -8.24
N VAL A 101 -8.96 -13.22 -9.11
CA VAL A 101 -9.89 -14.33 -8.85
C VAL A 101 -9.41 -15.24 -7.72
N ASP A 102 -8.16 -15.69 -7.78
CA ASP A 102 -7.58 -16.62 -6.79
C ASP A 102 -7.55 -15.96 -5.39
N LEU A 103 -7.22 -14.67 -5.30
CA LEU A 103 -7.23 -13.93 -4.04
C LEU A 103 -8.66 -13.73 -3.53
N TYR A 104 -9.60 -13.30 -4.37
CA TYR A 104 -10.98 -13.07 -3.94
C TYR A 104 -11.62 -14.34 -3.35
N GLN A 105 -11.42 -15.48 -4.01
CA GLN A 105 -11.88 -16.79 -3.51
C GLN A 105 -11.26 -17.13 -2.16
N TYR A 106 -9.95 -16.93 -2.00
CA TYR A 106 -9.27 -17.13 -0.72
C TYR A 106 -9.87 -16.27 0.40
N LEU A 107 -10.21 -15.01 0.12
CA LEU A 107 -10.79 -14.09 1.10
C LEU A 107 -12.21 -14.53 1.50
N GLU A 108 -13.05 -14.91 0.54
CA GLU A 108 -14.41 -15.41 0.84
C GLU A 108 -14.42 -16.69 1.68
N GLU A 109 -13.42 -17.56 1.49
CA GLU A 109 -13.28 -18.81 2.27
C GLU A 109 -12.87 -18.57 3.73
N ARG A 110 -12.23 -17.42 4.03
CA ARG A 110 -11.52 -17.19 5.30
C ARG A 110 -11.99 -15.99 6.11
N GLY A 111 -12.88 -15.19 5.55
CA GLY A 111 -13.41 -14.02 6.22
C GLY A 111 -14.65 -13.46 5.53
N ARG A 112 -15.01 -12.25 5.93
CA ARG A 112 -16.10 -11.51 5.30
C ARG A 112 -15.51 -10.53 4.29
N VAL A 113 -15.98 -10.64 3.05
CA VAL A 113 -15.63 -9.71 1.98
C VAL A 113 -16.79 -8.74 1.76
N SER A 114 -16.48 -7.47 1.47
CA SER A 114 -17.45 -6.43 1.15
C SER A 114 -16.87 -5.43 0.17
N THR A 115 -17.74 -4.71 -0.54
CA THR A 115 -17.33 -3.54 -1.35
C THR A 115 -17.67 -2.28 -0.55
N VAL A 116 -16.68 -1.40 -0.36
CA VAL A 116 -16.82 -0.17 0.40
C VAL A 116 -16.35 1.00 -0.45
N GLU A 117 -17.12 2.09 -0.51
CA GLU A 117 -16.63 3.35 -1.09
C GLU A 117 -15.79 4.09 -0.03
N LEU A 118 -14.52 4.31 -0.31
CA LEU A 118 -13.66 5.17 0.50
C LEU A 118 -13.61 6.57 -0.08
N ASN A 119 -13.52 7.54 0.82
CA ASN A 119 -13.22 8.94 0.50
C ASN A 119 -11.99 9.36 1.31
N ILE A 120 -10.88 9.65 0.63
CA ILE A 120 -9.60 10.08 1.23
C ILE A 120 -9.31 11.57 1.00
N SER A 121 -10.31 12.37 0.60
CA SER A 121 -10.12 13.79 0.25
C SER A 121 -9.51 14.62 1.38
N GLU A 122 -9.98 14.42 2.62
CA GLU A 122 -9.45 15.12 3.79
C GLU A 122 -8.04 14.66 4.16
N ASP A 123 -7.73 13.37 3.98
CA ASP A 123 -6.40 12.81 4.22
C ASP A 123 -5.38 13.34 3.20
N LEU A 124 -5.74 13.38 1.91
CA LEU A 124 -4.92 13.99 0.86
C LEU A 124 -4.67 15.48 1.13
N LYS A 125 -5.69 16.20 1.58
CA LYS A 125 -5.57 17.62 1.93
C LYS A 125 -4.64 17.85 3.13
N ARG A 126 -4.71 17.01 4.15
CA ARG A 126 -3.80 17.06 5.31
C ARG A 126 -2.35 16.84 4.90
N LEU A 127 -2.11 15.97 3.92
CA LEU A 127 -0.79 15.71 3.34
C LEU A 127 -0.36 16.73 2.27
N GLY A 128 -1.22 17.69 1.90
CA GLY A 128 -0.95 18.66 0.83
C GLY A 128 -0.97 18.08 -0.59
N LYS A 129 -1.53 16.88 -0.78
CA LYS A 129 -1.56 16.11 -2.04
C LYS A 129 -2.87 16.26 -2.83
N GLU A 130 -3.79 17.11 -2.39
CA GLU A 130 -5.16 17.26 -2.96
C GLU A 130 -5.24 17.58 -4.46
N ARG A 131 -4.18 18.15 -5.05
CA ARG A 131 -4.10 18.51 -6.47
C ARG A 131 -3.28 17.55 -7.30
N GLU A 132 -2.58 16.62 -6.64
CA GLU A 132 -1.64 15.70 -7.28
C GLU A 132 -2.34 14.46 -7.81
N TYR A 133 -3.32 13.95 -7.06
CA TYR A 133 -3.93 12.66 -7.34
C TYR A 133 -5.45 12.73 -7.42
N THR A 134 -5.99 12.08 -8.45
CA THR A 134 -7.43 11.87 -8.64
C THR A 134 -7.65 10.44 -9.15
N PRO A 135 -8.73 9.75 -8.77
CA PRO A 135 -9.82 10.22 -7.91
C PRO A 135 -9.46 10.21 -6.41
N ASP A 136 -10.24 10.92 -5.59
CA ASP A 136 -10.17 10.91 -4.11
C ASP A 136 -11.28 10.04 -3.47
N LYS A 137 -12.20 9.53 -4.29
CA LYS A 137 -13.25 8.59 -3.94
C LYS A 137 -13.25 7.41 -4.88
N PHE A 138 -13.27 6.21 -4.32
CA PHE A 138 -13.23 4.97 -5.10
C PHE A 138 -13.71 3.79 -4.25
N ASN A 139 -14.15 2.74 -4.95
CA ASN A 139 -14.50 1.47 -4.31
C ASN A 139 -13.24 0.67 -3.98
N VAL A 140 -13.26 0.02 -2.83
CA VAL A 140 -12.24 -0.92 -2.37
C VAL A 140 -12.89 -2.21 -1.90
N THR A 141 -12.10 -3.28 -1.82
CA THR A 141 -12.56 -4.53 -1.20
C THR A 141 -12.23 -4.51 0.29
N GLY A 142 -13.25 -4.39 1.13
CA GLY A 142 -13.13 -4.57 2.57
C GLY A 142 -13.06 -6.06 2.94
N TYR A 143 -12.12 -6.41 3.81
CA TYR A 143 -11.92 -7.78 4.29
C TYR A 143 -11.86 -7.79 5.82
N GLU A 144 -12.59 -8.69 6.45
CA GLU A 144 -12.59 -8.88 7.90
C GLU A 144 -12.40 -10.37 8.23
N SER A 145 -11.39 -10.69 9.04
CA SER A 145 -11.10 -12.05 9.51
C SER A 145 -10.56 -12.05 10.93
N GLU A 146 -10.38 -13.23 11.51
CA GLU A 146 -9.79 -13.38 12.85
C GLU A 146 -8.33 -12.93 12.94
N THR A 147 -7.62 -12.89 11.80
CA THR A 147 -6.17 -12.64 11.75
C THR A 147 -5.81 -11.24 11.28
N THR A 148 -6.64 -10.63 10.43
CA THR A 148 -6.45 -9.27 9.93
C THR A 148 -7.75 -8.74 9.34
N SER A 149 -7.94 -7.43 9.41
CA SER A 149 -9.06 -6.74 8.78
C SER A 149 -8.60 -5.43 8.13
N GLY A 150 -9.04 -5.14 6.92
CA GLY A 150 -8.49 -4.04 6.12
C GLY A 150 -9.13 -3.88 4.75
N TYR A 151 -8.41 -3.17 3.87
CA TYR A 151 -8.85 -2.86 2.52
C TYR A 151 -7.82 -3.31 1.49
N PHE A 152 -8.31 -3.95 0.43
CA PHE A 152 -7.55 -4.16 -0.81
C PHE A 152 -7.90 -3.07 -1.82
N LEU A 153 -6.86 -2.49 -2.41
CA LEU A 153 -6.91 -1.54 -3.51
C LEU A 153 -6.23 -2.17 -4.72
N VAL A 154 -6.87 -2.06 -5.86
CA VAL A 154 -6.35 -2.51 -7.15
C VAL A 154 -5.97 -1.31 -7.99
N TYR A 155 -4.69 -1.18 -8.33
CA TYR A 155 -4.20 -0.16 -9.25
C TYR A 155 -3.93 -0.76 -10.63
N LYS A 156 -4.43 -0.10 -11.68
CA LYS A 156 -4.13 -0.45 -13.08
C LYS A 156 -3.46 0.73 -13.75
N ASN A 157 -2.24 0.52 -14.24
CA ASN A 157 -1.35 1.49 -14.89
C ASN A 157 -1.12 2.78 -14.07
N PRO A 158 -0.75 2.69 -12.77
CA PRO A 158 -0.67 3.86 -11.90
C PRO A 158 0.38 4.89 -12.31
N PHE A 159 1.35 4.52 -13.16
CA PHE A 159 2.39 5.43 -13.64
C PHE A 159 2.02 6.16 -14.94
N GLY A 160 0.80 5.97 -15.46
CA GLY A 160 0.31 6.67 -16.65
C GLY A 160 1.03 6.31 -17.95
N ARG A 161 1.66 5.12 -18.01
CA ARG A 161 2.35 4.62 -19.20
C ARG A 161 1.52 3.59 -19.94
N ASN A 162 1.82 3.42 -21.23
CA ASN A 162 1.33 2.30 -22.04
C ASN A 162 2.13 1.03 -21.73
N MET A 163 2.19 0.66 -20.45
CA MET A 163 2.77 -0.58 -19.95
C MET A 163 1.71 -1.24 -19.08
N ASP A 164 1.61 -2.56 -19.17
CA ASP A 164 0.75 -3.38 -18.30
C ASP A 164 1.37 -3.37 -16.90
N GLU A 165 0.88 -2.50 -16.02
CA GLU A 165 1.40 -2.32 -14.66
C GLU A 165 0.25 -2.42 -13.67
N PHE A 166 0.17 -3.55 -12.95
CA PHE A 166 -0.93 -3.79 -12.02
C PHE A 166 -0.41 -4.01 -10.61
N PHE A 167 -1.12 -3.45 -9.64
CA PHE A 167 -0.84 -3.66 -8.22
C PHE A 167 -2.11 -4.07 -7.49
N ILE A 168 -1.96 -5.02 -6.58
CA ILE A 168 -2.91 -5.25 -5.49
C ILE A 168 -2.20 -4.78 -4.23
N VAL A 169 -2.81 -3.87 -3.48
CA VAL A 169 -2.23 -3.31 -2.25
C VAL A 169 -3.21 -3.51 -1.10
N TYR A 170 -2.72 -4.04 0.01
CA TYR A 170 -3.49 -4.24 1.23
C TYR A 170 -3.04 -3.27 2.32
N TYR A 171 -4.02 -2.63 2.96
CA TYR A 171 -3.82 -1.87 4.20
C TYR A 171 -4.77 -2.44 5.24
N GLY A 172 -4.23 -3.03 6.31
CA GLY A 172 -5.07 -3.63 7.34
C GLY A 172 -4.48 -3.56 8.72
N SER A 173 -5.35 -3.77 9.70
CA SER A 173 -5.00 -3.95 11.10
C SER A 173 -4.82 -5.45 11.39
N MET A 174 -3.91 -5.78 12.29
CA MET A 174 -3.62 -7.15 12.70
C MET A 174 -4.56 -7.59 13.83
N GLY A 175 -5.07 -8.81 13.72
CA GLY A 175 -6.05 -9.40 14.62
C GLY A 175 -7.51 -9.12 14.24
N SER A 176 -8.41 -9.65 15.07
CA SER A 176 -9.85 -9.45 14.94
C SER A 176 -10.25 -8.07 15.48
N VAL A 177 -10.55 -7.15 14.58
CA VAL A 177 -10.91 -5.76 14.91
C VAL A 177 -12.17 -5.33 14.17
N ASP A 178 -12.85 -4.32 14.71
CA ASP A 178 -13.98 -3.67 14.03
C ASP A 178 -13.43 -2.70 12.96
N LEU A 179 -13.53 -3.09 11.68
CA LEU A 179 -12.94 -2.36 10.54
C LEU A 179 -13.40 -0.89 10.45
N PRO A 180 -14.69 -0.55 10.64
CA PRO A 180 -15.15 0.83 10.80
C PRO A 180 -14.33 1.68 11.79
N ASN A 181 -13.93 1.14 12.94
CA ASN A 181 -13.15 1.88 13.94
C ASN A 181 -11.70 2.09 13.49
N GLN A 182 -11.16 1.22 12.64
CA GLN A 182 -9.81 1.34 12.09
C GLN A 182 -9.76 2.17 10.80
N THR A 183 -10.92 2.41 10.17
CA THR A 183 -11.02 3.10 8.87
C THR A 183 -10.32 4.46 8.83
N PRO A 184 -10.44 5.36 9.83
CA PRO A 184 -9.73 6.65 9.80
C PRO A 184 -8.20 6.49 9.72
N PHE A 185 -7.65 5.50 10.41
CA PHE A 185 -6.20 5.23 10.43
C PHE A 185 -5.74 4.57 9.13
N LEU A 186 -6.55 3.65 8.58
CA LEU A 186 -6.25 3.03 7.29
C LEU A 186 -6.30 4.05 6.15
N LYS A 187 -7.20 5.04 6.19
CA LYS A 187 -7.23 6.13 5.20
C LYS A 187 -5.97 6.98 5.20
N GLU A 188 -5.40 7.25 6.38
CA GLU A 188 -4.12 7.95 6.49
C GLU A 188 -3.00 7.17 5.79
N LEU A 189 -2.87 5.87 6.07
CA LEU A 189 -1.87 5.02 5.42
C LEU A 189 -2.09 4.93 3.89
N ILE A 190 -3.34 4.80 3.46
CA ILE A 190 -3.71 4.79 2.04
C ILE A 190 -3.29 6.12 1.38
N ALA A 191 -3.63 7.26 1.98
CA ALA A 191 -3.29 8.58 1.43
C ALA A 191 -1.78 8.86 1.40
N ASP A 192 -1.03 8.35 2.38
CA ASP A 192 0.43 8.44 2.40
C ASP A 192 1.06 7.67 1.24
N GLY A 193 0.60 6.44 1.00
CA GLY A 193 1.03 5.59 -0.12
C GLY A 193 0.34 5.87 -1.45
N TYR A 194 -0.61 6.79 -1.52
CA TYR A 194 -1.43 7.00 -2.71
C TYR A 194 -0.60 7.61 -3.84
N TYR A 195 -0.54 6.91 -4.97
CA TYR A 195 0.12 7.35 -6.18
C TYR A 195 -0.67 6.86 -7.40
N LEU A 196 -1.17 7.81 -8.20
CA LEU A 196 -1.96 7.52 -9.39
C LEU A 196 -1.87 8.66 -10.42
N ASN A 197 -1.20 8.40 -11.54
CA ASN A 197 -1.20 9.27 -12.70
C ASN A 197 -2.25 8.82 -13.71
N VAL A 198 -2.97 9.76 -14.31
CA VAL A 198 -3.88 9.52 -15.44
C VAL A 198 -3.07 8.99 -16.64
N PRO A 199 -3.54 7.97 -17.39
CA PRO A 199 -4.87 7.36 -17.34
C PRO A 199 -5.03 6.17 -16.37
N GLY A 200 -4.15 6.01 -15.38
CA GLY A 200 -4.24 4.97 -14.38
C GLY A 200 -5.55 5.01 -13.58
N THR A 201 -5.94 3.86 -13.04
CA THR A 201 -7.18 3.69 -12.28
C THR A 201 -6.94 2.97 -10.96
N VAL A 202 -7.82 3.23 -9.99
CA VAL A 202 -7.87 2.54 -8.70
C VAL A 202 -9.27 1.97 -8.48
N GLY A 203 -9.37 0.78 -7.90
CA GLY A 203 -10.65 0.13 -7.62
C GLY A 203 -10.54 -1.01 -6.61
N SER A 204 -11.58 -1.83 -6.57
CA SER A 204 -11.65 -3.06 -5.77
C SER A 204 -11.09 -4.26 -6.56
N LEU A 205 -10.87 -5.37 -5.86
CA LEU A 205 -10.74 -6.71 -6.49
C LEU A 205 -12.01 -7.06 -7.28
#